data_AF-A0A7J5X9Y6-F1
#
_entry.id   AF-A0A7J5X9Y6-F1
#
_cell.length_a   1.000
_cell.length_b   1.000
_cell.length_c   1.000
_cell.angle_alpha   90.00
_cell.angle_beta   90.00
_cell.angle_gamma   90.00
#
_symmetry.space_group_name_H-M   'P 1'
#
loop_
_entity.id
_entity.type
_entity.pdbx_description
1 polymer ?
#
loop_
_entity_poly.entity_id
_entity_poly.type
_entity_poly.pdbx_seq_one_letter_code
_entity_poly.pdbx_strand_id
1 'polypeptide(L)'
;MVLDVMNETNFFGVTSCCYICAKRQLQQQEGDHGGLHIIDLAAVRAAEKKADGQVMFRNGERMGTIKFNQFQEGREVKVGEYNAIADVLDLINNSIRFQGVEPPKDRTFVRLQRRHINVPLYSILSTITILGMLMAGAFLFFNIKNRNHRLIKMSSPYMNNLIILGGMLSYASIFLFGLDGGFVSDKEFETLCTVRTWILIVGYTTAFGAMFAKTWRVHAIFKNAKMKKKIIKDQKLLIIVGGMLLIDLCILICWQIVDPLKRTVEEYSLEVRVEDLHAWAEAPHACPACQISCTSSSGPWGLGCRRGSLGLLWGSRLADPQGRDIAIRPFLEHCENTHMSIWLGIVYAYKGLLMVRGANKMFIINSQFGYT
;
A
#
# COMPACT_ATOMS: atom_id res chain seq x y z
N MET A 1 -1.79 -19.77 -13.58
CA MET A 1 -3.10 -19.46 -14.20
C MET A 1 -3.96 -20.69 -14.00
N VAL A 2 -4.45 -20.87 -12.79
CA VAL A 2 -5.10 -22.09 -12.31
C VAL A 2 -6.34 -21.64 -11.55
N LEU A 3 -7.49 -22.06 -12.11
CA LEU A 3 -8.81 -22.25 -11.51
C LEU A 3 -9.73 -21.03 -11.29
N ASP A 4 -10.41 -20.67 -12.38
CA ASP A 4 -11.87 -20.61 -12.42
C ASP A 4 -12.44 -22.03 -12.22
N VAL A 5 -13.04 -22.33 -11.06
CA VAL A 5 -14.11 -23.33 -10.83
C VAL A 5 -14.82 -22.93 -9.53
N MET A 6 -16.16 -23.13 -9.49
CA MET A 6 -17.15 -22.82 -8.42
C MET A 6 -17.94 -21.54 -8.71
N ASN A 7 -18.66 -21.49 -9.84
CA ASN A 7 -20.02 -22.00 -10.04
C ASN A 7 -20.97 -21.87 -8.83
N GLU A 8 -22.03 -21.13 -9.09
CA GLU A 8 -23.23 -20.97 -8.28
C GLU A 8 -23.77 -22.31 -7.80
N THR A 9 -24.03 -22.43 -6.49
CA THR A 9 -25.20 -23.08 -5.90
C THR A 9 -25.08 -22.97 -4.37
N ASN A 10 -26.17 -22.54 -3.73
CA ASN A 10 -26.38 -22.42 -2.26
C ASN A 10 -25.87 -21.18 -1.51
N PHE A 11 -26.02 -19.99 -2.10
CA PHE A 11 -25.91 -18.71 -1.35
C PHE A 11 -27.19 -17.86 -1.43
N PHE A 12 -28.38 -18.48 -1.28
CA PHE A 12 -29.67 -17.76 -1.35
C PHE A 12 -30.48 -17.71 -0.05
N GLY A 13 -29.99 -18.31 1.05
CA GLY A 13 -30.77 -18.36 2.31
C GLY A 13 -30.46 -17.24 3.32
N VAL A 14 -29.18 -16.87 3.47
CA VAL A 14 -28.73 -16.08 4.64
C VAL A 14 -28.65 -14.57 4.33
N THR A 15 -28.39 -14.23 3.08
CA THR A 15 -28.30 -12.83 2.61
C THR A 15 -29.67 -12.16 2.54
N SER A 16 -30.76 -12.89 2.25
CA SER A 16 -32.11 -12.30 2.15
C SER A 16 -32.67 -11.88 3.51
N CYS A 17 -32.42 -12.66 4.58
CA CYS A 17 -32.89 -12.31 5.92
C CYS A 17 -32.11 -11.12 6.50
N CYS A 18 -30.79 -11.05 6.25
CA CYS A 18 -29.96 -9.90 6.60
C CYS A 18 -30.34 -8.64 5.80
N TYR A 19 -30.66 -8.78 4.51
CA TYR A 19 -31.04 -7.64 3.67
C TYR A 19 -32.44 -7.11 4.03
N ILE A 20 -33.39 -7.98 4.39
CA ILE A 20 -34.73 -7.57 4.86
C ILE A 20 -34.64 -6.94 6.26
N CYS A 21 -33.76 -7.43 7.14
CA CYS A 21 -33.53 -6.82 8.45
C CYS A 21 -32.80 -5.47 8.34
N ALA A 22 -31.83 -5.34 7.42
CA ALA A 22 -31.17 -4.07 7.10
C ALA A 22 -32.13 -3.05 6.46
N LYS A 23 -33.07 -3.50 5.62
CA LYS A 23 -34.11 -2.62 5.04
C LYS A 23 -35.15 -2.18 6.07
N ARG A 24 -35.42 -2.99 7.10
CA ARG A 24 -36.26 -2.61 8.25
C ARG A 24 -35.53 -1.70 9.23
N GLN A 25 -34.22 -1.89 9.42
CA GLN A 25 -33.37 -1.02 10.23
C GLN A 25 -33.15 0.36 9.60
N LEU A 26 -33.10 0.47 8.26
CA LEU A 26 -33.05 1.76 7.57
C LEU A 26 -34.35 2.56 7.66
N GLN A 27 -35.51 1.92 7.90
CA GLN A 27 -36.76 2.64 8.23
C GLN A 27 -36.90 2.95 9.72
N GLN A 28 -36.06 2.37 10.58
CA GLN A 28 -36.14 2.52 12.04
C GLN A 28 -35.00 3.38 12.62
N GLN A 29 -33.94 3.63 11.84
CA GLN A 29 -32.88 4.60 12.14
C GLN A 29 -33.27 6.06 11.86
N GLU A 30 -34.48 6.33 11.36
CA GLU A 30 -35.00 7.69 11.26
C GLU A 30 -35.58 8.19 12.62
N GLY A 31 -35.28 7.50 13.73
CA GLY A 31 -35.95 7.69 15.01
C GLY A 31 -35.09 7.58 16.28
N ASP A 32 -33.77 7.80 16.21
CA ASP A 32 -32.97 8.03 17.44
C ASP A 32 -31.73 8.90 17.18
N HIS A 33 -31.89 9.95 16.39
CA HIS A 33 -31.01 11.11 16.55
C HIS A 33 -31.45 11.81 17.83
N GLY A 34 -30.52 12.03 18.76
CA GLY A 34 -30.71 12.85 19.96
C GLY A 34 -31.23 14.23 19.57
N GLY A 35 -32.53 14.32 19.39
CA GLY A 35 -33.23 15.47 18.87
C GLY A 35 -33.40 16.47 19.99
N LEU A 36 -32.76 17.63 19.84
CA LEU A 36 -33.10 18.79 20.62
C LEU A 36 -34.54 19.18 20.24
N HIS A 37 -35.51 18.81 21.07
CA HIS A 37 -36.90 19.19 20.84
C HIS A 37 -37.06 20.67 21.17
N ILE A 38 -37.31 21.49 20.14
CA ILE A 38 -37.64 22.91 20.26
C ILE A 38 -39.14 23.00 20.51
N ILE A 39 -39.53 23.44 21.72
CA ILE A 39 -40.94 23.65 22.06
C ILE A 39 -41.26 25.13 21.86
N ASP A 40 -41.92 25.46 20.75
CA ASP A 40 -42.45 26.80 20.48
C ASP A 40 -43.79 27.00 21.22
N LEU A 41 -43.81 27.91 22.20
CA LEU A 41 -45.04 28.36 22.86
C LEU A 41 -45.58 29.62 22.19
N ALA A 42 -46.60 29.47 21.33
CA ALA A 42 -47.36 30.58 20.78
C ALA A 42 -48.61 30.91 21.63
N ALA A 43 -48.75 32.17 22.07
CA ALA A 43 -50.01 32.70 22.60
C ALA A 43 -50.16 34.22 22.38
N VAL A 44 -51.41 34.66 22.18
CA VAL A 44 -51.94 35.89 21.56
C VAL A 44 -51.81 37.20 22.38
N ARG A 45 -51.78 38.34 21.66
CA ARG A 45 -51.81 39.79 22.02
C ARG A 45 -52.08 40.19 23.48
N ALA A 46 -51.11 40.90 24.08
CA ALA A 46 -51.23 42.21 24.75
C ALA A 46 -49.85 42.54 25.37
N ALA A 47 -49.31 43.74 25.13
CA ALA A 47 -48.12 44.21 25.84
C ALA A 47 -48.55 44.67 27.25
N GLU A 48 -48.85 43.68 28.10
CA GLU A 48 -49.15 43.85 29.51
C GLU A 48 -48.14 42.98 30.26
N LYS A 49 -47.43 43.53 31.25
CA LYS A 49 -46.47 42.76 32.06
C LYS A 49 -47.26 41.82 32.99
N LYS A 50 -47.74 40.70 32.44
CA LYS A 50 -48.41 39.63 33.19
C LYS A 50 -47.40 38.53 33.51
N ALA A 51 -47.82 37.56 34.34
CA ALA A 51 -46.98 36.53 34.98
C ALA A 51 -46.02 35.72 34.06
N ASP A 52 -46.17 35.83 32.73
CA ASP A 52 -45.34 35.16 31.71
C ASP A 52 -44.26 36.05 31.04
N GLY A 53 -44.06 37.31 31.46
CA GLY A 53 -42.96 38.16 30.97
C GLY A 53 -43.34 39.18 29.89
N GLN A 54 -42.33 39.80 29.25
CA GLN A 54 -42.50 40.89 28.26
C GLN A 54 -42.98 40.33 26.90
N VAL A 55 -44.01 40.96 26.30
CA VAL A 55 -44.60 40.52 25.02
C VAL A 55 -44.20 41.50 23.90
N MET A 56 -43.57 40.98 22.84
CA MET A 56 -43.20 41.75 21.63
C MET A 56 -43.60 40.96 20.38
N PHE A 57 -44.00 41.65 19.31
CA PHE A 57 -44.34 41.03 18.02
C PHE A 57 -43.43 41.55 16.91
N ARG A 58 -42.93 40.66 16.04
CA ARG A 58 -42.17 41.00 14.82
C ARG A 58 -42.82 40.31 13.63
N ASN A 59 -43.19 41.07 12.59
CA ASN A 59 -43.90 40.55 11.40
C ASN A 59 -45.20 39.77 11.67
N GLY A 60 -45.87 40.03 12.80
CA GLY A 60 -47.10 39.32 13.20
C GLY A 60 -46.87 38.08 14.08
N GLU A 61 -45.61 37.66 14.28
CA GLU A 61 -45.25 36.55 15.16
C GLU A 61 -44.85 37.06 16.55
N ARG A 62 -45.18 36.30 17.60
CA ARG A 62 -44.79 36.62 18.98
C ARG A 62 -43.33 36.23 19.19
N MET A 63 -42.52 37.21 19.54
CA MET A 63 -41.16 36.98 20.03
C MET A 63 -41.27 36.46 21.47
N GLY A 64 -40.90 35.20 21.67
CA GLY A 64 -40.98 34.51 22.94
C GLY A 64 -39.63 33.96 23.39
N THR A 65 -39.69 33.17 24.45
CA THR A 65 -38.51 32.45 24.96
C THR A 65 -38.61 30.98 24.58
N ILE A 66 -37.58 30.47 23.93
CA ILE A 66 -37.49 29.09 23.46
C ILE A 66 -36.76 28.27 24.52
N LYS A 67 -37.34 27.14 24.96
CA LYS A 67 -36.72 26.25 25.94
C LYS A 67 -36.10 25.05 25.24
N PHE A 68 -34.88 24.71 25.64
CA PHE A 68 -34.17 23.53 25.16
C PHE A 68 -34.16 22.46 26.23
N ASN A 69 -34.60 21.27 25.87
CA ASN A 69 -34.59 20.10 26.73
C ASN A 69 -33.75 18.97 26.08
N GLN A 70 -33.07 18.19 26.92
CA GLN A 70 -32.31 17.02 26.52
C GLN A 70 -32.84 15.78 27.26
N PHE A 71 -33.00 14.67 26.55
CA PHE A 71 -33.37 13.40 27.15
C PHE A 71 -32.15 12.73 27.80
N GLN A 72 -32.21 12.51 29.11
CA GLN A 72 -31.12 11.93 29.91
C GLN A 72 -31.70 10.87 30.85
N GLU A 73 -31.15 9.65 30.85
CA GLU A 73 -31.52 8.58 31.79
C GLU A 73 -33.05 8.33 31.90
N GLY A 74 -33.78 8.46 30.80
CA GLY A 74 -35.23 8.24 30.75
C GLY A 74 -36.10 9.44 31.15
N ARG A 75 -35.51 10.62 31.40
CA ARG A 75 -36.22 11.86 31.75
C ARG A 75 -35.80 13.02 30.85
N GLU A 76 -36.76 13.91 30.58
CA GLU A 76 -36.49 15.16 29.87
C GLU A 76 -35.98 16.23 30.85
N VAL A 77 -34.77 16.74 30.61
CA VAL A 77 -34.09 17.73 31.46
C VAL A 77 -33.92 19.03 30.69
N LYS A 78 -34.33 20.16 31.26
CA LYS A 78 -34.10 21.49 30.66
C LYS A 78 -32.62 21.84 30.69
N VAL A 79 -32.04 22.14 29.52
CA VAL A 79 -30.61 22.45 29.35
C VAL A 79 -30.31 23.91 29.02
N GLY A 80 -31.29 24.65 28.52
CA GLY A 80 -31.10 26.05 28.18
C GLY A 80 -32.37 26.77 27.81
N GLU A 81 -32.24 28.08 27.64
CA GLU A 81 -33.33 28.96 27.27
C GLU A 81 -32.80 30.10 26.37
N TYR A 82 -33.42 30.30 25.22
CA TYR A 82 -33.09 31.37 24.28
C TYR A 82 -34.17 32.44 24.28
N ASN A 83 -33.77 33.67 24.56
CA ASN A 83 -34.65 34.83 24.53
C ASN A 83 -34.55 35.54 23.19
N ALA A 84 -35.59 35.42 22.36
CA ALA A 84 -35.62 36.01 21.02
C ALA A 84 -35.76 37.55 21.03
N ILE A 85 -36.12 38.16 22.17
CA ILE A 85 -36.20 39.63 22.32
C ILE A 85 -34.82 40.22 22.60
N ALA A 86 -34.07 39.60 23.51
CA ALA A 86 -32.74 40.05 23.92
C ALA A 86 -31.62 39.51 23.02
N ASP A 87 -31.92 38.51 22.19
CA ASP A 87 -30.96 37.73 21.40
C ASP A 87 -29.85 37.10 22.27
N VAL A 88 -30.28 36.51 23.40
CA VAL A 88 -29.37 35.88 24.38
C VAL A 88 -29.76 34.42 24.57
N LEU A 89 -28.78 33.53 24.40
CA LEU A 89 -28.87 32.12 24.74
C LEU A 89 -28.26 31.89 26.12
N ASP A 90 -29.09 31.50 27.09
CA ASP A 90 -28.64 31.12 28.43
C ASP A 90 -28.59 29.59 28.54
N LEU A 91 -27.38 29.05 28.72
CA LEU A 91 -27.12 27.62 28.84
C LEU A 91 -26.86 27.29 30.30
N ILE A 92 -27.61 26.33 30.83
CA ILE A 92 -27.43 25.89 32.21
C ILE A 92 -26.15 25.06 32.26
N ASN A 93 -25.11 25.62 32.88
CA ASN A 93 -23.78 25.02 32.91
C ASN A 93 -23.83 23.60 33.53
N ASN A 94 -23.08 22.64 32.96
CA ASN A 94 -23.05 21.22 33.33
C ASN A 94 -24.37 20.42 33.17
N SER A 95 -25.43 20.98 32.57
CA SER A 95 -26.67 20.24 32.32
C SER A 95 -26.60 19.38 31.06
N ILE A 96 -25.87 19.81 30.03
CA ILE A 96 -25.76 19.10 28.75
C ILE A 96 -24.78 17.94 28.91
N ARG A 97 -25.21 16.73 28.56
CA ARG A 97 -24.36 15.53 28.54
C ARG A 97 -24.21 15.03 27.11
N PHE A 98 -22.97 14.77 26.72
CA PHE A 98 -22.66 14.05 25.49
C PHE A 98 -22.22 12.64 25.84
N GLN A 99 -22.26 11.72 24.87
CA GLN A 99 -21.69 10.38 25.03
C GLN A 99 -20.16 10.42 25.19
N GLY A 100 -19.51 11.47 24.65
CA GLY A 100 -18.08 11.73 24.77
C GLY A 100 -17.75 12.96 25.64
N VAL A 101 -16.44 13.27 25.74
CA VAL A 101 -15.94 14.44 26.50
C VAL A 101 -16.17 15.76 25.75
N GLU A 102 -16.25 15.69 24.42
CA GLU A 102 -16.44 16.83 23.53
C GLU A 102 -17.75 16.67 22.72
N PRO A 103 -18.40 17.77 22.32
CA PRO A 103 -19.50 17.71 21.36
C PRO A 103 -19.07 17.01 20.06
N PRO A 104 -19.92 16.15 19.48
CA PRO A 104 -19.60 15.49 18.22
C PRO A 104 -19.46 16.52 17.10
N LYS A 105 -18.64 16.20 16.10
CA LYS A 105 -18.37 17.09 14.97
C LYS A 105 -19.20 16.66 13.77
N ASP A 106 -19.59 17.61 12.92
CA ASP A 106 -20.46 17.37 11.76
C ASP A 106 -19.87 16.39 10.72
N ARG A 107 -18.55 16.24 10.68
CA ARG A 107 -17.86 15.32 9.76
C ARG A 107 -16.60 14.73 10.35
N THR A 108 -16.25 13.55 9.86
CA THR A 108 -14.98 12.88 10.17
C THR A 108 -13.80 13.65 9.61
N PHE A 109 -12.68 13.66 10.36
CA PHE A 109 -11.45 14.32 9.92
C PHE A 109 -10.59 13.33 9.15
N VAL A 110 -10.31 13.63 7.89
CA VAL A 110 -9.43 12.78 7.08
C VAL A 110 -7.96 13.12 7.37
N ARG A 111 -7.19 12.14 7.84
CA ARG A 111 -5.75 12.23 8.01
C ARG A 111 -5.05 11.43 6.92
N LEU A 112 -4.21 12.12 6.15
CA LEU A 112 -3.32 11.49 5.17
C LEU A 112 -2.21 10.76 5.91
N GLN A 113 -2.10 9.45 5.67
CA GLN A 113 -1.05 8.61 6.26
C GLN A 113 -0.22 7.97 5.15
N ARG A 114 1.11 8.12 5.22
CA ARG A 114 2.01 7.48 4.27
C ARG A 114 2.07 5.98 4.56
N ARG A 115 1.92 5.15 3.53
CA ARG A 115 2.12 3.71 3.63
C ARG A 115 3.63 3.40 3.57
N HIS A 116 4.20 3.02 4.71
CA HIS A 116 5.61 2.65 4.83
C HIS A 116 5.87 1.17 4.58
N ILE A 117 7.08 0.86 4.13
CA ILE A 117 7.58 -0.52 4.02
C ILE A 117 7.79 -1.09 5.43
N ASN A 118 7.42 -2.36 5.63
CA ASN A 118 7.59 -3.04 6.92
C ASN A 118 9.08 -3.17 7.28
N VAL A 119 9.51 -2.52 8.36
CA VAL A 119 10.92 -2.46 8.80
C VAL A 119 11.56 -3.83 9.00
N PRO A 120 10.89 -4.84 9.61
CA PRO A 120 11.44 -6.19 9.73
C PRO A 120 11.74 -6.84 8.37
N LEU A 121 10.87 -6.66 7.38
CA LEU A 121 11.07 -7.21 6.03
C LEU A 121 12.28 -6.55 5.37
N TYR A 122 12.38 -5.22 5.45
CA TYR A 122 13.52 -4.49 4.91
C TYR A 122 14.84 -4.90 5.59
N SER A 123 14.83 -5.10 6.91
CA SER A 123 15.99 -5.59 7.66
C SER A 123 16.45 -6.97 7.18
N ILE A 124 15.53 -7.92 6.95
CA ILE A 124 15.88 -9.26 6.46
C ILE A 124 16.49 -9.21 5.05
N LEU A 125 15.90 -8.44 4.13
CA LEU A 125 16.44 -8.31 2.77
C LEU A 125 17.82 -7.63 2.77
N SER A 126 18.02 -6.64 3.64
CA SER A 126 19.28 -5.93 3.77
C SER A 126 20.40 -6.85 4.28
N THR A 127 20.16 -7.64 5.33
CA THR A 127 21.19 -8.54 5.88
C THR A 127 21.63 -9.61 4.87
N ILE A 128 20.69 -10.20 4.13
CA ILE A 128 20.99 -11.16 3.06
C ILE A 128 21.84 -10.50 1.97
N THR A 129 21.52 -9.26 1.61
CA THR A 129 22.26 -8.50 0.59
C THR A 129 23.70 -8.17 1.04
N ILE A 130 23.90 -7.81 2.32
CA ILE A 130 25.25 -7.57 2.88
C ILE A 130 26.08 -8.85 2.80
N LEU A 131 25.53 -9.99 3.20
CA LEU A 131 26.21 -11.29 3.10
C LEU A 131 26.57 -11.61 1.65
N GLY A 132 25.65 -11.36 0.70
CA GLY A 132 25.88 -11.52 -0.74
C GLY A 132 27.03 -10.65 -1.26
N MET A 133 27.10 -9.38 -0.84
CA MET A 133 28.21 -8.49 -1.22
C MET A 133 29.56 -8.94 -0.64
N LEU A 134 29.60 -9.40 0.62
CA LEU A 134 30.83 -9.93 1.23
C LEU A 134 31.32 -11.18 0.50
N MET A 135 30.41 -12.11 0.17
CA MET A 135 30.72 -13.30 -0.62
C MET A 135 31.22 -12.94 -2.03
N ALA A 136 30.56 -11.99 -2.70
CA ALA A 136 30.98 -11.50 -4.02
C ALA A 136 32.38 -10.88 -3.97
N GLY A 137 32.68 -10.08 -2.94
CA GLY A 137 34.01 -9.52 -2.70
C GLY A 137 35.08 -10.58 -2.49
N ALA A 138 34.79 -11.63 -1.71
CA ALA A 138 35.70 -12.76 -1.51
C ALA A 138 35.97 -13.51 -2.84
N PHE A 139 34.94 -13.77 -3.65
CA PHE A 139 35.12 -14.40 -4.96
C PHE A 139 35.88 -13.51 -5.94
N LEU A 140 35.68 -12.20 -5.92
CA LEU A 140 36.43 -11.26 -6.75
C LEU A 140 37.91 -11.28 -6.36
N PHE A 141 38.21 -11.19 -5.05
CA PHE A 141 39.57 -11.27 -4.52
C PHE A 141 40.25 -12.58 -4.91
N PHE A 142 39.57 -13.72 -4.73
CA PHE A 142 40.06 -15.04 -5.12
C PHE A 142 40.37 -15.13 -6.62
N ASN A 143 39.48 -14.63 -7.48
CA ASN A 143 39.67 -14.62 -8.94
C ASN A 143 40.86 -13.75 -9.35
N ILE A 144 41.07 -12.60 -8.69
CA ILE A 144 42.20 -11.71 -8.98
C ILE A 144 43.51 -12.34 -8.50
N LYS A 145 43.55 -12.91 -7.30
CA LYS A 145 44.76 -13.51 -6.72
C LYS A 145 45.24 -14.71 -7.53
N ASN A 146 44.32 -15.62 -7.87
CA ASN A 146 44.64 -16.87 -8.55
C ASN A 146 44.54 -16.77 -10.10
N ARG A 147 44.57 -15.57 -10.67
CA ARG A 147 44.44 -15.32 -12.12
C ARG A 147 45.44 -16.06 -13.00
N ASN A 148 46.59 -16.44 -12.46
CA ASN A 148 47.66 -17.12 -13.19
C ASN A 148 47.46 -18.65 -13.26
N HIS A 149 46.57 -19.21 -12.46
CA HIS A 149 46.29 -20.64 -12.46
C HIS A 149 45.65 -21.07 -13.79
N ARG A 150 46.08 -22.22 -14.34
CA ARG A 150 45.68 -22.68 -15.69
C ARG A 150 44.15 -22.77 -15.86
N LEU A 151 43.43 -23.28 -14.86
CA LEU A 151 41.97 -23.43 -14.91
C LEU A 151 41.25 -22.06 -14.95
N ILE A 152 41.69 -21.11 -14.13
CA ILE A 152 41.12 -19.74 -14.08
C ILE A 152 41.44 -18.98 -15.37
N LYS A 153 42.64 -19.16 -15.92
CA LYS A 153 43.03 -18.55 -17.19
C LYS A 153 42.18 -19.01 -18.37
N MET A 154 41.76 -20.29 -18.40
CA MET A 154 40.87 -20.80 -19.46
C MET A 154 39.46 -20.21 -19.38
N SER A 155 38.96 -19.91 -18.18
CA SER A 155 37.58 -19.44 -17.98
C SER A 155 37.34 -17.96 -18.29
N SER A 156 38.38 -17.23 -18.76
CA SER A 156 38.36 -15.78 -19.04
C SER A 156 38.17 -14.92 -17.77
N PRO A 157 39.24 -14.72 -16.96
CA PRO A 157 39.12 -14.11 -15.63
C PRO A 157 38.60 -12.66 -15.68
N TYR A 158 38.95 -11.88 -16.70
CA TYR A 158 38.47 -10.51 -16.88
C TYR A 158 36.94 -10.43 -17.04
N MET A 159 36.32 -11.38 -17.76
CA MET A 159 34.87 -11.42 -17.93
C MET A 159 34.18 -11.82 -16.63
N ASN A 160 34.72 -12.80 -15.91
CA ASN A 160 34.17 -13.19 -14.61
C ASN A 160 34.26 -12.06 -13.57
N ASN A 161 35.37 -11.30 -13.55
CA ASN A 161 35.49 -10.13 -12.68
C ASN A 161 34.43 -9.07 -13.01
N LEU A 162 34.13 -8.85 -14.29
CA LEU A 162 33.13 -7.89 -14.74
C LEU A 162 31.69 -8.36 -14.39
N ILE A 163 31.42 -9.68 -14.44
CA ILE A 163 30.16 -10.26 -13.95
C ILE A 163 29.99 -9.99 -12.45
N ILE A 164 31.03 -10.22 -11.64
CA ILE A 164 30.96 -9.99 -10.20
C ILE A 164 30.76 -8.50 -9.89
N LEU A 165 31.45 -7.60 -10.62
CA LEU A 165 31.24 -6.15 -10.48
C LEU A 165 29.80 -5.73 -10.82
N GLY A 166 29.21 -6.25 -11.91
CA GLY A 166 27.81 -6.00 -12.26
C GLY A 166 26.82 -6.55 -11.22
N GLY A 167 27.15 -7.69 -10.59
CA GLY A 167 26.41 -8.25 -9.47
C GLY A 167 26.46 -7.37 -8.22
N MET A 168 27.63 -6.84 -7.85
CA MET A 168 27.76 -5.92 -6.72
C MET A 168 26.99 -4.61 -6.93
N LEU A 169 27.00 -4.06 -8.16
CA LEU A 169 26.18 -2.89 -8.51
C LEU A 169 24.67 -3.20 -8.38
N SER A 170 24.24 -4.38 -8.83
CA SER A 170 22.85 -4.82 -8.65
C SER A 170 22.46 -4.95 -7.18
N TYR A 171 23.35 -5.47 -6.33
CA TYR A 171 23.11 -5.54 -4.88
C TYR A 171 23.05 -4.15 -4.23
N ALA A 172 23.86 -3.19 -4.67
CA ALA A 172 23.80 -1.81 -4.18
C ALA A 172 22.43 -1.16 -4.46
N SER A 173 21.76 -1.54 -5.56
CA SER A 173 20.41 -1.04 -5.87
C SER A 173 19.40 -1.41 -4.79
N ILE A 174 19.46 -2.59 -4.19
CA ILE A 174 18.48 -3.06 -3.18
C ILE A 174 18.43 -2.13 -1.96
N PHE A 175 19.57 -1.59 -1.53
CA PHE A 175 19.60 -0.60 -0.44
C PHE A 175 18.91 0.71 -0.83
N LEU A 176 19.12 1.16 -2.07
CA LEU A 176 18.47 2.37 -2.58
C LEU A 176 16.95 2.19 -2.74
N PHE A 177 16.49 0.98 -3.06
CA PHE A 177 15.06 0.66 -3.12
C PHE A 177 14.37 0.77 -1.74
N GLY A 178 15.11 0.62 -0.64
CA GLY A 178 14.57 0.68 0.73
C GLY A 178 14.52 2.06 1.36
N LEU A 179 15.16 3.06 0.74
CA LEU A 179 15.10 4.45 1.19
C LEU A 179 13.79 5.08 0.72
N ASP A 180 12.78 5.03 1.59
CA ASP A 180 11.46 5.63 1.38
C ASP A 180 11.44 7.12 1.80
N GLY A 181 10.45 7.88 1.34
CA GLY A 181 10.29 9.33 1.61
C GLY A 181 10.09 9.68 3.10
N GLY A 182 10.03 8.68 3.98
CA GLY A 182 10.04 8.86 5.44
C GLY A 182 11.41 9.22 6.03
N PHE A 183 12.51 8.85 5.36
CA PHE A 183 13.86 9.07 5.84
C PHE A 183 14.60 10.21 5.11
N VAL A 184 14.07 10.60 3.95
CA VAL A 184 14.78 11.42 2.96
C VAL A 184 13.88 12.59 2.55
N SER A 185 14.47 13.75 2.27
CA SER A 185 13.72 14.93 1.84
C SER A 185 13.14 14.76 0.44
N ASP A 186 12.09 15.51 0.12
CA ASP A 186 11.34 15.39 -1.13
C ASP A 186 12.22 15.53 -2.38
N LYS A 187 13.20 16.45 -2.36
CA LYS A 187 14.13 16.68 -3.48
C LYS A 187 15.14 15.54 -3.63
N GLU A 188 15.60 15.00 -2.51
CA GLU A 188 16.55 13.90 -2.51
C GLU A 188 15.87 12.62 -3.02
N PHE A 189 14.59 12.43 -2.73
CA PHE A 189 13.81 11.31 -3.25
C PHE A 189 13.76 11.25 -4.79
N GLU A 190 13.58 12.39 -5.46
CA GLU A 190 13.63 12.46 -6.94
C GLU A 190 14.99 12.02 -7.50
N THR A 191 16.08 12.45 -6.83
CA THR A 191 17.44 12.03 -7.22
C THR A 191 17.67 10.54 -6.99
N LEU A 192 17.15 9.98 -5.89
CA LEU A 192 17.25 8.56 -5.58
C LEU A 192 16.53 7.70 -6.61
N CYS A 193 15.37 8.13 -7.11
CA CYS A 193 14.64 7.42 -8.15
C CYS A 193 15.41 7.31 -9.47
N THR A 194 16.11 8.37 -9.83
CA THR A 194 17.02 8.37 -10.98
C THR A 194 18.18 7.41 -10.75
N VAL A 195 18.91 7.58 -9.64
CA VAL A 195 20.10 6.77 -9.31
C VAL A 195 19.78 5.28 -9.18
N ARG A 196 18.65 4.93 -8.58
CA ARG A 196 18.13 3.56 -8.43
C ARG A 196 18.01 2.85 -9.78
N THR A 197 17.41 3.53 -10.75
CA THR A 197 17.18 3.01 -12.10
C THR A 197 18.50 2.85 -12.86
N TRP A 198 19.39 3.83 -12.73
CA TRP A 198 20.71 3.83 -13.37
C TRP A 198 21.60 2.69 -12.87
N ILE A 199 21.76 2.55 -11.55
CA ILE A 199 22.62 1.51 -10.96
C ILE A 199 22.12 0.11 -11.33
N LEU A 200 20.81 -0.11 -11.30
CA LEU A 200 20.22 -1.40 -11.67
C LEU A 200 20.45 -1.73 -13.15
N ILE A 201 20.23 -0.77 -14.05
CA ILE A 201 20.39 -1.00 -15.50
C ILE A 201 21.86 -1.21 -15.85
N VAL A 202 22.77 -0.39 -15.33
CA VAL A 202 24.22 -0.52 -15.53
C VAL A 202 24.74 -1.84 -14.96
N GLY A 203 24.32 -2.22 -13.75
CA GLY A 203 24.69 -3.49 -13.13
C GLY A 203 24.24 -4.70 -13.95
N TYR A 204 22.97 -4.70 -14.38
CA TYR A 204 22.41 -5.74 -15.24
C TYR A 204 23.17 -5.85 -16.57
N THR A 205 23.39 -4.74 -17.27
CA THR A 205 24.04 -4.74 -18.59
C THR A 205 25.50 -5.17 -18.50
N THR A 206 26.21 -4.75 -17.46
CA THR A 206 27.60 -5.17 -17.21
C THR A 206 27.67 -6.69 -17.01
N ALA A 207 26.81 -7.25 -16.15
CA ALA A 207 26.78 -8.68 -15.88
C ALA A 207 26.34 -9.50 -17.11
N PHE A 208 25.21 -9.14 -17.72
CA PHE A 208 24.66 -9.86 -18.87
C PHE A 208 25.54 -9.73 -20.13
N GLY A 209 26.10 -8.54 -20.37
CA GLY A 209 27.03 -8.28 -21.48
C GLY A 209 28.30 -9.12 -21.37
N ALA A 210 28.86 -9.26 -20.17
CA ALA A 210 30.02 -10.12 -19.94
C ALA A 210 29.72 -11.61 -20.15
N MET A 211 28.55 -12.09 -19.72
CA MET A 211 28.09 -13.45 -20.01
C MET A 211 27.97 -13.67 -21.53
N PHE A 212 27.36 -12.73 -22.24
CA PHE A 212 27.23 -12.81 -23.70
C PHE A 212 28.58 -12.80 -24.41
N ALA A 213 29.52 -11.96 -23.99
CA ALA A 213 30.87 -11.90 -24.56
C ALA A 213 31.63 -13.23 -24.36
N LYS A 214 31.46 -13.88 -23.20
CA LYS A 214 32.03 -15.19 -22.90
C LYS A 214 31.45 -16.27 -23.81
N THR A 215 30.14 -16.33 -23.97
CA THR A 215 29.46 -17.27 -24.89
C THR A 215 29.87 -17.03 -26.35
N TRP A 216 29.96 -15.76 -26.76
CA TRP A 216 30.38 -15.42 -28.11
C TRP A 216 31.80 -15.86 -28.44
N ARG A 217 32.73 -15.76 -27.48
CA ARG A 217 34.11 -16.24 -27.63
C ARG A 217 34.13 -17.72 -28.02
N VAL A 218 33.35 -18.55 -27.33
CA VAL A 218 33.27 -20.00 -27.57
C VAL A 218 32.74 -20.25 -28.98
N HIS A 219 31.60 -19.68 -29.33
CA HIS A 219 31.02 -19.81 -30.67
C HIS A 219 31.97 -19.35 -31.79
N ALA A 220 32.71 -18.26 -31.58
CA ALA A 220 33.66 -17.73 -32.56
C ALA A 220 34.89 -18.64 -32.78
N ILE A 221 35.25 -19.46 -31.79
CA ILE A 221 36.32 -20.46 -31.92
C ILE A 221 35.85 -21.61 -32.82
N PHE A 222 34.65 -22.15 -32.59
CA PHE A 222 34.12 -23.32 -33.33
C PHE A 222 33.66 -23.02 -34.75
N LYS A 223 33.20 -21.80 -35.05
CA LYS A 223 32.75 -21.43 -36.40
C LYS A 223 33.88 -21.45 -37.46
N ASN A 224 35.15 -21.37 -37.06
CA ASN A 224 36.27 -21.33 -38.00
C ASN A 224 36.69 -22.74 -38.47
N ALA A 225 36.05 -23.25 -39.53
CA ALA A 225 36.29 -24.58 -40.12
C ALA A 225 37.76 -24.86 -40.53
N LYS A 226 38.59 -23.83 -40.76
CA LYS A 226 40.00 -24.00 -41.14
C LYS A 226 40.97 -24.26 -39.98
N MET A 227 40.50 -24.43 -38.73
CA MET A 227 41.32 -24.78 -37.54
C MET A 227 42.62 -23.95 -37.38
N LYS A 228 42.72 -22.76 -38.01
CA LYS A 228 43.83 -21.84 -37.78
C LYS A 228 43.56 -21.17 -36.44
N LYS A 229 44.43 -21.38 -35.47
CA LYS A 229 44.35 -20.83 -34.11
C LYS A 229 44.23 -19.31 -34.15
N LYS A 230 43.00 -18.78 -34.16
CA LYS A 230 42.73 -17.34 -34.09
C LYS A 230 42.76 -16.92 -32.62
N ILE A 231 43.84 -16.26 -32.21
CA ILE A 231 43.95 -15.70 -30.86
C ILE A 231 43.08 -14.44 -30.80
N ILE A 232 41.90 -14.55 -30.18
CA ILE A 232 41.03 -13.40 -29.92
C ILE A 232 41.54 -12.71 -28.64
N LYS A 233 41.95 -11.44 -28.75
CA LYS A 233 42.38 -10.63 -27.60
C LYS A 233 41.17 -10.20 -26.75
N ASP A 234 41.32 -10.23 -25.42
CA ASP A 234 40.28 -9.86 -24.46
C ASP A 234 39.80 -8.39 -24.61
N GLN A 235 40.67 -7.51 -25.11
CA GLN A 235 40.32 -6.11 -25.41
C GLN A 235 39.12 -5.98 -26.36
N LYS A 236 39.03 -6.85 -27.39
CA LYS A 236 37.90 -6.81 -28.34
C LYS A 236 36.58 -7.21 -27.68
N LEU A 237 36.63 -8.15 -26.74
CA LEU A 237 35.44 -8.55 -25.99
C LEU A 237 35.01 -7.46 -25.02
N LEU A 238 35.96 -6.78 -24.37
CA LEU A 238 35.67 -5.65 -23.48
C LEU A 238 35.03 -4.49 -24.26
N ILE A 239 35.48 -4.21 -25.49
CA ILE A 239 34.85 -3.21 -26.38
C ILE A 239 33.39 -3.58 -26.69
N ILE A 240 33.06 -4.86 -26.90
CA ILE A 240 31.67 -5.28 -27.13
C ILE A 240 30.80 -4.99 -25.91
N VAL A 241 31.28 -5.31 -24.70
CA VAL A 241 30.53 -5.04 -23.46
C VAL A 241 30.42 -3.54 -23.19
N GLY A 242 31.50 -2.78 -23.40
CA GLY A 242 31.49 -1.32 -23.29
C GLY A 242 30.55 -0.66 -24.29
N GLY A 243 30.44 -1.19 -25.51
CA GLY A 243 29.47 -0.73 -26.50
C GLY A 243 28.02 -0.98 -26.08
N MET A 244 27.72 -2.15 -25.50
CA MET A 244 26.38 -2.43 -24.94
C MET A 244 26.06 -1.48 -23.77
N LEU A 245 27.02 -1.24 -22.89
CA LEU A 245 26.88 -0.29 -21.78
C LEU A 245 26.67 1.15 -22.29
N LEU A 246 27.40 1.56 -23.33
CA LEU A 246 27.25 2.89 -23.92
C LEU A 246 25.85 3.11 -24.48
N ILE A 247 25.26 2.10 -25.14
CA ILE A 247 23.87 2.18 -25.63
C ILE A 247 22.91 2.41 -24.46
N ASP A 248 23.05 1.67 -23.37
CA ASP A 248 22.20 1.86 -22.19
C ASP A 248 22.41 3.23 -21.53
N LEU A 249 23.65 3.72 -21.44
CA LEU A 249 23.93 5.07 -20.94
C LEU A 249 23.28 6.15 -21.83
N CYS A 250 23.35 6.00 -23.16
CA CYS A 250 22.66 6.91 -24.07
C CYS A 250 21.15 6.89 -23.88
N ILE A 251 20.53 5.72 -23.73
CA ILE A 251 19.08 5.59 -23.48
C ILE A 251 18.72 6.28 -22.16
N LEU A 252 19.48 6.05 -21.10
CA LEU A 252 19.25 6.65 -19.78
C LEU A 252 19.43 8.17 -19.78
N ILE A 253 20.46 8.68 -20.45
CA ILE A 253 20.69 10.12 -20.59
C ILE A 253 19.56 10.76 -21.40
N CYS A 254 19.15 10.15 -22.52
CA CYS A 254 18.02 10.62 -23.31
C CYS A 254 16.72 10.62 -22.49
N TRP A 255 16.47 9.58 -21.69
CA TRP A 255 15.31 9.52 -20.80
C TRP A 255 15.37 10.67 -19.79
N GLN A 256 16.51 10.88 -19.13
CA GLN A 256 16.67 11.96 -18.16
C GLN A 256 16.46 13.37 -18.74
N ILE A 257 16.88 13.61 -19.99
CA ILE A 257 16.76 14.91 -20.66
C ILE A 257 15.33 15.15 -21.14
N VAL A 258 14.71 14.15 -21.77
CA VAL A 258 13.39 14.30 -22.39
C VAL A 258 12.29 14.29 -21.33
N ASP A 259 12.37 13.38 -20.37
CA ASP A 259 11.28 13.10 -19.45
C ASP A 259 11.83 12.56 -18.11
N PRO A 260 12.31 13.43 -17.21
CA PRO A 260 12.91 13.01 -15.94
C PRO A 260 11.86 12.37 -15.01
N LEU A 261 12.26 11.34 -14.25
CA LEU A 261 11.38 10.73 -13.26
C LEU A 261 11.05 11.74 -12.15
N LYS A 262 9.75 11.91 -11.87
CA LYS A 262 9.27 12.79 -10.81
C LYS A 262 8.51 11.97 -9.77
N ARG A 263 8.43 12.52 -8.57
CA ARG A 263 7.59 11.95 -7.52
C ARG A 263 6.12 12.18 -7.84
N THR A 264 5.34 11.10 -7.86
CA THR A 264 3.88 11.13 -7.93
C THR A 264 3.31 10.55 -6.64
N VAL A 265 2.17 11.09 -6.20
CA VAL A 265 1.46 10.62 -5.00
C VAL A 265 0.16 10.00 -5.47
N GLU A 266 -0.02 8.72 -5.20
CA GLU A 266 -1.30 8.04 -5.38
C GLU A 266 -2.04 7.98 -4.04
N GLU A 267 -3.22 8.58 -4.00
CA GLU A 267 -4.15 8.47 -2.87
C GLU A 267 -5.05 7.25 -3.07
N TYR A 268 -5.08 6.36 -2.09
CA TYR A 268 -6.02 5.23 -2.10
C TYR A 268 -7.30 5.60 -1.36
N SER A 269 -8.36 4.81 -1.60
CA SER A 269 -9.63 4.94 -0.89
C SER A 269 -9.43 4.85 0.63
N LEU A 270 -10.31 5.52 1.37
CA LEU A 270 -10.32 5.49 2.83
C LEU A 270 -10.33 4.04 3.32
N GLU A 271 -9.38 3.72 4.19
CA GLU A 271 -9.35 2.42 4.85
C GLU A 271 -10.42 2.47 5.95
N VAL A 272 -11.63 2.01 5.63
CA VAL A 272 -12.64 1.70 6.66
C VAL A 272 -12.07 0.52 7.42
N ARG A 273 -11.75 0.74 8.70
CA ARG A 273 -11.14 -0.29 9.53
C ARG A 273 -12.16 -1.42 9.65
N VAL A 274 -11.77 -2.65 9.28
CA VAL A 274 -12.65 -3.84 9.35
C VAL A 274 -13.14 -4.08 10.80
N GLU A 275 -12.46 -3.52 11.80
CA GLU A 275 -12.90 -3.47 13.19
C GLU A 275 -14.24 -2.72 13.37
N ASP A 276 -14.52 -1.69 12.57
CA ASP A 276 -15.82 -1.02 12.56
C ASP A 276 -16.91 -1.97 12.00
N LEU A 277 -16.62 -2.87 11.07
CA LEU A 277 -17.61 -3.87 10.60
C LEU A 277 -17.89 -4.96 11.63
N HIS A 278 -16.89 -5.37 12.41
CA HIS A 278 -17.08 -6.35 13.49
C HIS A 278 -17.78 -5.74 14.72
N ALA A 279 -17.55 -4.47 15.04
CA ALA A 279 -18.24 -3.77 16.13
C ALA A 279 -19.76 -3.65 15.89
N TRP A 280 -20.21 -3.55 14.63
CA TRP A 280 -21.64 -3.59 14.30
C TRP A 280 -22.22 -5.01 14.32
N ALA A 281 -21.38 -6.04 14.14
CA ALA A 281 -21.78 -7.44 14.25
C ALA A 281 -21.83 -7.94 15.71
N GLU A 282 -21.12 -7.27 16.63
CA GLU A 282 -21.03 -7.61 18.06
C GLU A 282 -21.70 -6.59 18.99
N ALA A 283 -22.43 -5.61 18.44
CA ALA A 283 -23.24 -4.69 19.25
C ALA A 283 -24.27 -5.51 20.07
N PRO A 284 -24.25 -5.44 21.42
CA PRO A 284 -25.17 -6.17 22.28
C PRO A 284 -26.53 -5.44 22.35
N HIS A 285 -27.11 -5.09 21.21
CA HIS A 285 -28.54 -4.84 21.13
C HIS A 285 -29.19 -6.19 20.85
N ALA A 286 -29.39 -6.92 21.95
CA ALA A 286 -30.06 -8.20 21.97
C ALA A 286 -31.40 -8.13 21.21
N CYS A 287 -31.46 -8.81 20.07
CA CYS A 287 -32.70 -9.45 19.66
C CYS A 287 -32.83 -10.71 20.55
N PRO A 288 -33.86 -10.84 21.41
CA PRO A 288 -34.07 -12.04 22.21
C PRO A 288 -34.38 -13.29 21.38
N ALA A 289 -34.46 -13.16 20.06
CA ALA A 289 -34.92 -14.20 19.13
C ALA A 289 -33.81 -14.88 18.31
N CYS A 290 -32.53 -14.49 18.45
CA CYS A 290 -31.43 -15.10 17.69
C CYS A 290 -30.32 -15.66 18.59
N GLN A 291 -30.67 -16.57 19.48
CA GLN A 291 -29.72 -17.60 19.94
C GLN A 291 -29.95 -18.89 19.14
N ILE A 292 -29.62 -18.89 17.86
CA ILE A 292 -29.53 -20.13 17.08
C ILE A 292 -28.30 -20.04 16.17
N SER A 293 -27.18 -20.55 16.66
CA SER A 293 -26.09 -20.99 15.80
C SER A 293 -26.42 -22.39 15.30
N CYS A 294 -26.85 -22.53 14.05
CA CYS A 294 -26.91 -23.83 13.39
C CYS A 294 -25.70 -23.96 12.46
N THR A 295 -24.69 -24.74 12.87
CA THR A 295 -23.78 -25.38 11.90
C THR A 295 -24.43 -26.66 11.39
N SER A 296 -24.43 -26.81 10.07
CA SER A 296 -24.98 -27.93 9.32
C SER A 296 -24.32 -29.28 9.65
N SER A 297 -25.16 -30.30 9.65
CA SER A 297 -24.94 -31.71 9.27
C SER A 297 -25.10 -32.74 10.38
N SER A 298 -26.06 -33.63 10.10
CA SER A 298 -26.46 -34.82 10.83
C SER A 298 -25.51 -35.98 10.58
N GLY A 299 -24.97 -36.56 11.66
CA GLY A 299 -24.32 -37.87 11.74
C GLY A 299 -24.26 -38.31 13.22
N PRO A 300 -24.37 -39.62 13.55
CA PRO A 300 -25.20 -40.05 14.68
C PRO A 300 -24.40 -40.44 15.93
N TRP A 301 -23.66 -39.53 16.57
CA TRP A 301 -23.22 -39.71 17.96
C TRP A 301 -23.14 -38.33 18.66
N GLY A 302 -23.69 -38.24 19.88
CA GLY A 302 -24.26 -37.02 20.47
C GLY A 302 -23.30 -35.87 20.79
N LEU A 303 -23.87 -34.66 20.82
CA LEU A 303 -23.20 -33.39 21.14
C LEU A 303 -23.33 -33.05 22.63
N GLY A 304 -22.18 -32.84 23.28
CA GLY A 304 -22.04 -31.99 24.46
C GLY A 304 -21.37 -30.67 24.04
N CYS A 305 -21.94 -29.53 24.40
CA CYS A 305 -21.31 -28.22 24.22
C CYS A 305 -20.21 -28.04 25.28
N ARG A 306 -18.94 -27.89 24.84
CA ARG A 306 -17.84 -27.47 25.73
C ARG A 306 -17.36 -26.08 25.29
N ARG A 307 -17.37 -25.14 26.23
CA ARG A 307 -16.91 -23.76 26.06
C ARG A 307 -15.40 -23.76 25.82
N GLY A 308 -14.98 -23.57 24.57
CA GLY A 308 -13.59 -23.48 24.17
C GLY A 308 -13.06 -22.07 24.33
N SER A 309 -12.35 -21.82 25.43
CA SER A 309 -11.52 -20.65 25.64
C SER A 309 -10.25 -20.75 24.79
N LEU A 310 -10.26 -20.24 23.55
CA LEU A 310 -9.03 -20.02 22.78
C LEU A 310 -9.17 -18.72 21.98
N GLY A 311 -8.60 -17.65 22.52
CA GLY A 311 -8.61 -16.32 21.95
C GLY A 311 -7.51 -15.45 22.56
N LEU A 312 -6.30 -15.99 22.67
CA LEU A 312 -5.07 -15.19 22.80
C LEU A 312 -4.33 -15.33 21.48
N LEU A 313 -3.90 -14.19 20.92
CA LEU A 313 -3.19 -13.98 19.64
C LEU A 313 -4.07 -13.61 18.44
N TRP A 314 -4.76 -12.48 18.53
CA TRP A 314 -4.96 -11.62 17.36
C TRP A 314 -4.53 -10.20 17.70
N GLY A 315 -4.03 -9.53 16.65
CA GLY A 315 -3.12 -8.40 16.68
C GLY A 315 -3.50 -7.26 17.62
N SER A 316 -2.45 -6.58 18.06
CA SER A 316 -2.45 -5.24 18.62
C SER A 316 -3.62 -4.38 18.12
N ARG A 317 -4.65 -4.25 18.96
CA ARG A 317 -5.64 -3.18 18.89
C ARG A 317 -4.90 -1.84 18.88
N LEU A 318 -4.94 -1.16 17.75
CA LEU A 318 -4.69 0.28 17.66
C LEU A 318 -5.99 0.97 17.25
N ALA A 319 -7.11 0.60 17.88
CA ALA A 319 -8.24 1.52 17.98
C ALA A 319 -7.75 2.76 18.75
N ASP A 320 -7.87 3.95 18.15
CA ASP A 320 -7.42 5.20 18.77
C ASP A 320 -8.08 5.31 20.16
N PRO A 321 -7.33 5.38 21.28
CA PRO A 321 -7.89 5.44 22.63
C PRO A 321 -8.74 6.69 22.90
N GLN A 322 -8.87 7.59 21.92
CA GLN A 322 -9.55 8.88 22.06
C GLN A 322 -10.93 8.96 21.39
N GLY A 323 -11.43 7.89 20.75
CA GLY A 323 -12.79 7.88 20.17
C GLY A 323 -13.03 9.02 19.18
N ARG A 324 -11.98 9.51 18.50
CA ARG A 324 -12.07 10.57 17.51
C ARG A 324 -12.49 9.98 16.18
N ASP A 325 -13.48 10.56 15.54
CA ASP A 325 -13.93 10.24 14.19
C ASP A 325 -12.88 10.64 13.14
N ILE A 326 -11.72 9.95 13.14
CA ILE A 326 -10.60 10.20 12.24
C ILE A 326 -10.59 9.10 11.18
N ALA A 327 -10.86 9.49 9.94
CA ALA A 327 -10.72 8.62 8.79
C ALA A 327 -9.28 8.69 8.27
N ILE A 328 -8.63 7.55 8.06
CA ILE A 328 -7.25 7.52 7.53
C ILE A 328 -7.33 7.32 6.02
N ARG A 329 -6.69 8.23 5.27
CA ARG A 329 -6.48 8.09 3.83
C ARG A 329 -5.03 7.69 3.58
N PRO A 330 -4.76 6.43 3.21
CA PRO A 330 -3.41 6.02 2.87
C PRO A 330 -3.00 6.59 1.52
N PHE A 331 -1.75 7.05 1.42
CA PHE A 331 -1.13 7.44 0.16
C PHE A 331 0.23 6.76 -0.02
N LEU A 332 0.61 6.52 -1.27
CA LEU A 332 1.88 5.93 -1.65
C LEU A 332 2.62 6.83 -2.64
N GLU A 333 3.92 6.94 -2.44
CA GLU A 333 4.81 7.73 -3.28
C GLU A 333 5.48 6.81 -4.30
N HIS A 334 5.27 7.12 -5.57
CA HIS A 334 5.93 6.43 -6.67
C HIS A 334 6.79 7.41 -7.45
N CYS A 335 7.74 6.84 -8.21
CA CYS A 335 8.50 7.60 -9.17
C CYS A 335 8.00 7.22 -10.55
N GLU A 336 7.25 8.15 -11.12
CA GLU A 336 6.58 7.98 -12.40
C GLU A 336 6.89 9.16 -13.30
N ASN A 337 6.63 8.94 -14.58
CA ASN A 337 6.88 9.86 -15.62
C ASN A 337 5.78 9.75 -16.69
N THR A 338 5.52 10.83 -17.43
CA THR A 338 4.36 10.91 -18.34
C THR A 338 4.36 9.81 -19.41
N HIS A 339 5.53 9.46 -19.93
CA HIS A 339 5.70 8.39 -20.92
C HIS A 339 6.43 7.15 -20.37
N MET A 340 6.27 6.84 -19.08
CA MET A 340 6.99 5.74 -18.42
C MET A 340 6.82 4.38 -19.15
N SER A 341 5.60 4.05 -19.61
CA SER A 341 5.34 2.80 -20.32
C SER A 341 6.10 2.68 -21.65
N ILE A 342 6.30 3.80 -22.36
CA ILE A 342 7.03 3.82 -23.64
C ILE A 342 8.51 3.57 -23.39
N TRP A 343 9.11 4.27 -22.44
CA TRP A 343 10.52 4.11 -22.08
C TRP A 343 10.82 2.70 -21.57
N LEU A 344 10.01 2.18 -20.65
CA LEU A 344 10.12 0.80 -20.17
C LEU A 344 9.94 -0.20 -21.30
N GLY A 345 8.98 0.02 -22.20
CA GLY A 345 8.77 -0.82 -23.38
C GLY A 345 10.00 -0.90 -24.28
N ILE A 346 10.64 0.23 -24.59
CA ILE A 346 11.88 0.29 -25.39
C ILE A 346 13.01 -0.49 -24.69
N VAL A 347 13.24 -0.25 -23.40
CA VAL A 347 14.31 -0.90 -22.63
C VAL A 347 14.08 -2.41 -22.55
N TYR A 348 12.85 -2.84 -22.24
CA TYR A 348 12.51 -4.26 -22.13
C TYR A 348 12.55 -4.96 -23.49
N ALA A 349 12.12 -4.32 -24.58
CA ALA A 349 12.22 -4.89 -25.92
C ALA A 349 13.68 -5.08 -26.34
N TYR A 350 14.54 -4.07 -26.13
CA TYR A 350 15.97 -4.15 -26.41
C TYR A 350 16.65 -5.26 -25.59
N LYS A 351 16.43 -5.30 -24.28
CA LYS A 351 16.99 -6.34 -23.39
C LYS A 351 16.44 -7.73 -23.70
N GLY A 352 15.16 -7.83 -24.01
CA GLY A 352 14.50 -9.06 -24.46
C GLY A 352 15.16 -9.62 -25.72
N LEU A 353 15.36 -8.78 -26.74
CA LEU A 353 16.04 -9.20 -27.97
C LEU A 353 17.48 -9.65 -27.71
N LEU A 354 18.21 -8.97 -26.82
CA LEU A 354 19.55 -9.40 -26.40
C LEU A 354 19.53 -10.77 -25.71
N MET A 355 18.57 -11.03 -24.82
CA MET A 355 18.38 -12.33 -24.17
C MET A 355 18.09 -13.44 -25.18
N VAL A 356 17.18 -13.22 -26.13
CA VAL A 356 16.86 -14.20 -27.18
C VAL A 356 18.08 -14.51 -28.04
N ARG A 357 18.85 -13.49 -28.45
CA ARG A 357 20.09 -13.69 -29.23
C ARG A 357 21.17 -14.42 -28.42
N GLY A 358 21.28 -14.14 -27.13
CA GLY A 358 22.18 -14.83 -26.21
C GLY A 358 21.83 -16.31 -26.05
N ALA A 359 20.55 -16.60 -25.81
CA ALA A 359 20.03 -17.95 -25.68
C ALA A 359 20.21 -18.76 -26.97
N ASN A 360 19.93 -18.17 -28.13
CA ASN A 360 20.14 -18.84 -29.42
C ASN A 360 21.62 -19.19 -29.65
N LYS A 361 22.55 -18.28 -29.33
CA LYS A 361 23.99 -18.62 -29.40
C LYS A 361 24.38 -19.74 -28.46
N MET A 362 23.83 -19.75 -27.24
CA MET A 362 24.07 -20.84 -26.29
C MET A 362 23.54 -22.18 -26.81
N PHE A 363 22.34 -22.17 -27.40
CA PHE A 363 21.73 -23.35 -28.01
C PHE A 363 22.58 -23.89 -29.17
N ILE A 364 23.08 -23.02 -30.06
CA ILE A 364 23.97 -23.40 -31.16
C ILE A 364 25.28 -24.00 -30.62
N ILE A 365 25.86 -23.44 -29.57
CA ILE A 365 27.08 -24.02 -28.97
C ILE A 365 26.76 -25.41 -28.42
N ASN A 366 25.67 -25.55 -27.66
CA ASN A 366 25.28 -26.85 -27.11
C ASN A 366 24.98 -27.90 -28.19
N SER A 367 24.39 -27.51 -29.33
CA SER A 367 24.15 -28.44 -30.44
C SER A 367 25.43 -28.86 -31.16
N GLN A 368 26.47 -28.02 -31.18
CA GLN A 368 27.79 -28.38 -31.71
C GLN A 368 28.61 -29.27 -30.75
N PHE A 369 28.30 -29.22 -29.44
CA PHE A 369 28.93 -30.05 -28.40
C PHE A 369 28.08 -31.26 -27.97
N GLY A 370 26.88 -31.40 -28.51
CA GLY A 370 25.93 -32.45 -28.16
C GLY A 370 26.28 -33.80 -28.78
N TYR A 371 26.87 -34.67 -27.95
CA TYR A 371 26.67 -36.12 -27.85
C TYR A 371 26.29 -36.87 -29.15
N THR A 372 27.31 -37.27 -29.91
CA THR A 372 27.43 -38.67 -30.38
C THR A 372 28.33 -39.43 -29.42
#